data_AF-A0A357ISE5-F1
#
_entry.id   AF-A0A357ISE5-F1
#
_cell.length_a   1.000
_cell.length_b   1.000
_cell.length_c   1.000
_cell.angle_alpha   90.00
_cell.angle_beta   90.00
_cell.angle_gamma   90.00
#
_symmetry.space_group_name_H-M   'P 1'
#
loop_
_entity.id
_entity.type
_entity.pdbx_description
1 polymer ?
#
loop_
_entity_poly.entity_id
_entity_poly.type
_entity_poly.pdbx_seq_one_letter_code
_entity_poly.pdbx_strand_id
1 'polypeptide(L)'
;MYEAARMDGASSTQRFFRITIPALRGTLLTLFVLQIISVFQVFYEPLVIGPNGGPLDASMSLMLLSYLYTFNDFEYGKSAATSLILALIILAFTLLYSLLARLLKKKEGRA
;
A
#
# COMPACT_ATOMS: atom_id res chain seq x y z
N MET A 1 8.08 13.22 27.84
CA MET A 1 6.67 13.19 27.35
C MET A 1 5.87 12.00 27.87
N TYR A 2 6.33 10.76 27.71
CA TYR A 2 5.62 9.59 28.27
C TYR A 2 5.56 9.58 29.80
N GLU A 3 6.63 10.04 30.46
CA GLU A 3 6.68 10.12 31.92
C GLU A 3 5.82 11.25 32.49
N ALA A 4 5.75 12.41 31.82
CA ALA A 4 4.84 13.49 32.18
C ALA A 4 3.36 13.05 32.05
N ALA A 5 3.00 12.32 30.98
CA ALA A 5 1.66 11.74 30.84
C ALA A 5 1.37 10.59 31.84
N ARG A 6 2.41 10.03 32.47
CA ARG A 6 2.29 9.14 33.64
C ARG A 6 1.96 9.89 34.90
N MET A 7 2.61 11.02 35.11
CA MET A 7 2.34 11.92 36.23
C MET A 7 0.92 12.53 36.15
N ASP A 8 0.40 12.78 34.94
CA ASP A 8 -0.96 13.33 34.70
C ASP A 8 -2.10 12.28 34.70
N GLY A 9 -1.85 11.03 35.06
CA GLY A 9 -2.91 10.01 35.20
C GLY A 9 -3.56 9.51 33.89
N ALA A 10 -3.00 9.81 32.72
CA ALA A 10 -3.58 9.39 31.44
C ALA A 10 -3.61 7.85 31.29
N SER A 11 -4.74 7.28 30.82
CA SER A 11 -4.85 5.83 30.61
C SER A 11 -3.93 5.34 29.48
N SER A 12 -3.54 4.06 29.49
CA SER A 12 -2.66 3.49 28.45
C SER A 12 -3.21 3.70 27.03
N THR A 13 -4.53 3.62 26.87
CA THR A 13 -5.24 3.87 25.61
C THR A 13 -5.14 5.34 25.18
N GLN A 14 -5.27 6.29 26.13
CA GLN A 14 -5.10 7.72 25.84
C GLN A 14 -3.68 8.04 25.39
N ARG A 15 -2.66 7.44 26.02
CA ARG A 15 -1.26 7.64 25.61
C ARG A 15 -0.99 7.07 24.22
N PHE A 16 -1.57 5.92 23.88
CA PHE A 16 -1.42 5.32 22.56
C PHE A 16 -1.94 6.22 21.44
N PHE A 17 -3.20 6.67 21.54
CA PHE A 17 -3.81 7.48 20.49
C PHE A 17 -3.32 8.94 20.46
N ARG A 18 -2.93 9.52 21.60
CA ARG A 18 -2.53 10.94 21.68
C ARG A 18 -1.02 11.19 21.62
N ILE A 19 -0.19 10.18 21.89
CA ILE A 19 1.27 10.33 21.91
C ILE A 19 1.91 9.42 20.85
N THR A 20 1.65 8.11 20.89
CA THR A 20 2.31 7.15 19.99
C THR A 20 1.91 7.34 18.53
N ILE A 21 0.61 7.34 18.23
CA ILE A 21 0.12 7.47 16.85
C ILE A 21 0.56 8.80 16.21
N PRO A 22 0.42 9.97 16.86
CA PRO A 22 0.87 11.22 16.28
C PRO A 22 2.38 11.29 16.10
N ALA A 23 3.17 10.69 17.01
CA ALA A 23 4.61 10.62 16.89
C ALA A 23 5.06 9.75 15.70
N LEU A 24 4.32 8.68 15.40
CA LEU A 24 4.62 7.75 14.30
C LEU A 24 3.91 8.10 12.98
N ARG A 25 3.14 9.19 12.91
CA ARG A 25 2.28 9.51 11.75
C ARG A 25 3.01 9.49 10.40
N GLY A 26 4.26 9.94 10.36
CA GLY A 26 5.07 9.98 9.14
C GLY A 26 5.39 8.57 8.65
N THR A 27 5.93 7.73 9.54
CA THR A 27 6.24 6.33 9.24
C THR A 27 4.99 5.52 8.92
N LEU A 28 3.89 5.71 9.67
CA LEU A 28 2.62 5.02 9.43
C LEU A 28 2.07 5.31 8.03
N LEU A 29 2.16 6.55 7.55
CA LEU A 29 1.72 6.90 6.21
C LEU A 29 2.60 6.30 5.12
N THR A 30 3.92 6.31 5.31
CA THR A 30 4.84 5.64 4.37
C THR A 30 4.53 4.14 4.28
N LEU A 31 4.40 3.47 5.42
CA LEU A 31 4.07 2.03 5.45
C LEU A 31 2.69 1.76 4.85
N PHE A 32 1.70 2.60 5.13
CA PHE A 32 0.35 2.44 4.60
C PHE A 32 0.32 2.51 3.07
N VAL A 33 1.00 3.47 2.46
CA VAL A 33 1.05 3.57 0.99
C VAL A 33 1.87 2.41 0.39
N LEU A 34 3.01 2.07 0.97
CA LEU A 34 3.79 0.91 0.52
C LEU A 34 2.97 -0.38 0.59
N GLN A 35 2.14 -0.55 1.62
CA GLN A 35 1.25 -1.69 1.73
C GLN A 35 0.21 -1.72 0.61
N ILE A 36 -0.38 -0.58 0.27
CA ILE A 36 -1.33 -0.48 -0.86
C ILE A 36 -0.63 -0.89 -2.17
N ILE A 37 0.55 -0.33 -2.44
CA ILE A 37 1.34 -0.68 -3.64
C ILE A 37 1.65 -2.18 -3.67
N SER A 38 2.05 -2.75 -2.53
CA SER A 38 2.35 -4.17 -2.40
C SER A 38 1.16 -5.06 -2.74
N VAL A 39 -0.07 -4.69 -2.35
CA VAL A 39 -1.29 -5.45 -2.68
C VAL A 39 -1.54 -5.50 -4.19
N PHE A 40 -1.31 -4.41 -4.91
CA PHE A 40 -1.44 -4.39 -6.37
C PHE A 40 -0.35 -5.20 -7.09
N GLN A 41 0.77 -5.45 -6.42
CA GLN A 41 1.90 -6.24 -6.91
C GLN A 41 1.89 -7.70 -6.42
N VAL A 42 0.80 -8.16 -5.82
CA VAL A 42 0.64 -9.57 -5.43
C VAL A 42 0.55 -10.44 -6.69
N PHE A 43 1.39 -11.47 -6.75
CA PHE A 43 1.49 -12.38 -7.91
C PHE A 43 1.60 -13.82 -7.47
N TYR A 44 2.53 -14.09 -6.55
CA TYR A 44 2.89 -15.44 -6.17
C TYR A 44 1.75 -16.15 -5.42
N GLU A 45 1.06 -15.43 -4.54
CA GLU A 45 0.00 -15.96 -3.70
C GLU A 45 -1.19 -16.46 -4.55
N PRO A 46 -1.73 -15.68 -5.53
CA PRO A 46 -2.68 -16.18 -6.51
C PRO A 46 -2.15 -17.38 -7.32
N LEU A 47 -0.92 -17.29 -7.84
CA LEU A 47 -0.36 -18.30 -8.73
C LEU A 47 -0.30 -19.70 -8.07
N VAL A 48 0.04 -19.77 -6.79
CA VAL A 48 0.16 -21.03 -6.05
C VAL A 48 -1.21 -21.65 -5.72
N ILE A 49 -2.25 -20.83 -5.60
CA ILE A 49 -3.61 -21.32 -5.30
C ILE A 49 -4.20 -22.07 -6.52
N GLY A 50 -3.87 -21.63 -7.73
CA GLY A 50 -4.31 -22.26 -8.96
C GLY A 50 -3.87 -21.50 -10.21
N PRO A 51 -4.05 -22.10 -11.41
CA PRO A 51 -3.57 -21.53 -12.67
C PRO A 51 -4.12 -20.12 -12.95
N ASN A 52 -5.37 -19.85 -12.56
CA ASN A 52 -5.99 -18.51 -12.66
C ASN A 52 -6.19 -17.84 -11.28
N GLY A 53 -5.57 -18.38 -10.23
CA GLY A 53 -5.88 -18.02 -8.85
C GLY A 53 -6.84 -18.99 -8.17
N GLY A 54 -7.66 -18.46 -7.25
CA GLY A 54 -8.70 -19.21 -6.54
C GLY A 54 -9.84 -19.69 -7.44
N PRO A 55 -10.79 -20.48 -6.91
CA PRO A 55 -11.95 -20.96 -7.65
C PRO A 55 -12.72 -19.79 -8.29
N LEU A 56 -13.15 -19.95 -9.55
CA LEU A 56 -13.88 -18.92 -10.31
C LEU A 56 -13.12 -17.58 -10.40
N ASP A 57 -11.79 -17.61 -10.52
CA ASP A 57 -10.92 -16.44 -10.63
C ASP A 57 -10.98 -15.48 -9.42
N ALA A 58 -11.46 -15.95 -8.26
CA ALA A 58 -11.71 -15.12 -7.07
C ALA A 58 -10.48 -14.42 -6.50
N SER A 59 -9.28 -14.96 -6.76
CA SER A 59 -8.00 -14.39 -6.32
C SER A 59 -7.16 -13.86 -7.48
N MET A 60 -7.74 -13.65 -8.66
CA MET A 60 -6.99 -13.21 -9.83
C MET A 60 -6.46 -11.78 -9.65
N SER A 61 -5.14 -11.62 -9.63
CA SER A 61 -4.49 -10.31 -9.57
C SER A 61 -4.15 -9.79 -10.97
N LEU A 62 -4.00 -8.47 -11.09
CA LEU A 62 -3.58 -7.84 -12.35
C LEU A 62 -2.21 -8.35 -12.82
N MET A 63 -1.30 -8.65 -11.89
CA MET A 63 0.01 -9.19 -12.23
C MET A 63 -0.08 -10.63 -12.71
N LEU A 64 -0.93 -11.46 -12.08
CA LEU A 64 -1.20 -12.82 -12.58
C LEU A 64 -1.84 -12.79 -13.96
N LEU A 65 -2.81 -11.90 -14.18
CA LEU A 65 -3.46 -11.75 -15.49
C LEU A 65 -2.45 -11.37 -16.59
N SER A 66 -1.55 -10.43 -16.32
CA SER A 66 -0.48 -10.09 -17.27
C SER A 66 0.45 -11.27 -17.56
N TYR A 67 0.75 -12.09 -16.54
CA TYR A 67 1.55 -13.30 -16.69
C TYR A 67 0.85 -14.32 -17.59
N LEU A 68 -0.45 -14.58 -17.38
CA LEU A 68 -1.24 -15.50 -18.19
C LEU A 68 -1.32 -15.04 -19.65
N TYR A 69 -1.56 -13.75 -19.91
CA TYR A 69 -1.53 -13.23 -21.29
C TYR A 69 -0.17 -13.42 -21.96
N THR A 70 0.93 -13.39 -21.21
CA THR A 70 2.29 -13.53 -21.77
C THR A 70 2.63 -14.99 -22.07
N PHE A 71 2.40 -15.87 -21.10
CA PHE A 71 2.95 -17.23 -21.11
C PHE A 71 1.93 -18.32 -21.40
N ASN A 72 0.63 -18.05 -21.22
CA ASN A 72 -0.44 -19.00 -21.50
C ASN A 72 -1.07 -18.69 -22.87
N ASP A 73 -1.53 -17.45 -23.06
CA ASP A 73 -2.27 -17.05 -24.26
C ASP A 73 -1.36 -16.52 -25.39
N PHE A 74 -0.08 -16.23 -25.09
CA PHE A 74 0.89 -15.62 -26.01
C PHE A 74 0.41 -14.29 -26.63
N GLU A 75 -0.49 -13.59 -25.95
CA GLU A 75 -1.05 -12.29 -26.33
C GLU A 75 -0.25 -11.14 -25.69
N TYR A 76 0.95 -10.91 -26.20
CA TYR A 76 1.85 -9.86 -25.70
C TYR A 76 1.24 -8.45 -25.70
N GLY A 77 0.33 -8.16 -26.64
CA GLY A 77 -0.37 -6.87 -26.69
C GLY A 77 -1.30 -6.65 -25.48
N LYS A 78 -2.06 -7.68 -25.09
CA LYS A 78 -2.93 -7.60 -23.89
C LYS A 78 -2.12 -7.59 -22.60
N SER A 79 -1.01 -8.34 -22.56
CA SER A 79 -0.06 -8.29 -21.45
C SER A 79 0.53 -6.88 -21.27
N ALA A 80 1.01 -6.26 -22.35
CA ALA A 80 1.57 -4.91 -22.31
C ALA A 80 0.55 -3.87 -21.85
N ALA A 81 -0.70 -3.94 -22.34
CA ALA A 81 -1.77 -3.06 -21.90
C ALA A 81 -2.09 -3.23 -20.40
N THR A 82 -2.16 -4.47 -19.92
CA THR A 82 -2.44 -4.78 -18.50
C THR A 82 -1.32 -4.30 -17.60
N SER A 83 -0.06 -4.54 -17.98
CA SER A 83 1.13 -4.06 -17.27
C SER A 83 1.19 -2.53 -17.23
N LEU A 84 0.81 -1.84 -18.32
CA LEU A 84 0.76 -0.38 -18.36
C LEU A 84 -0.31 0.18 -17.42
N ILE A 85 -1.50 -0.42 -17.38
CA ILE A 85 -2.57 -0.05 -16.44
C ILE A 85 -2.07 -0.21 -15.00
N LEU A 86 -1.43 -1.34 -14.68
CA LEU A 86 -0.86 -1.58 -13.36
C LEU A 86 0.20 -0.53 -13.00
N ALA A 87 1.08 -0.18 -13.93
CA ALA A 87 2.09 0.86 -13.74
C ALA A 87 1.45 2.23 -13.47
N LEU A 88 0.40 2.59 -14.18
CA LEU A 88 -0.34 3.85 -13.96
C LEU A 88 -1.01 3.88 -12.58
N ILE A 89 -1.56 2.76 -12.11
CA ILE A 89 -2.13 2.65 -10.76
C ILE A 89 -1.06 2.88 -9.69
N ILE A 90 0.09 2.20 -9.80
CA ILE A 90 1.21 2.35 -8.87
C ILE A 90 1.76 3.77 -8.90
N LEU A 91 1.89 4.36 -10.10
CA LEU A 91 2.32 5.74 -10.27
C LEU A 91 1.36 6.71 -9.57
N ALA A 92 0.05 6.52 -9.72
CA ALA A 92 -0.95 7.35 -9.05
C ALA A 92 -0.82 7.29 -7.52
N PHE A 93 -0.65 6.10 -6.93
CA PHE A 93 -0.41 5.95 -5.49
C PHE A 93 0.91 6.57 -5.04
N THR A 94 1.96 6.44 -5.85
CA THR A 94 3.28 7.04 -5.57
C THR A 94 3.20 8.57 -5.58
N LEU A 95 2.49 9.15 -6.53
CA LEU A 95 2.26 10.60 -6.59
C LEU A 95 1.41 11.08 -5.42
N LEU A 96 0.35 10.35 -5.07
CA LEU A 96 -0.48 10.63 -3.90
C LEU A 96 0.36 10.63 -2.61
N TYR A 97 1.23 9.63 -2.42
CA TYR A 97 2.17 9.57 -1.30
C TYR A 97 3.10 10.79 -1.27
N SER A 98 3.74 11.10 -2.40
CA SER A 98 4.64 12.24 -2.52
C SER A 98 3.94 13.55 -2.15
N LEU A 99 2.68 13.72 -2.58
CA LEU A 99 1.86 14.88 -2.24
C LEU A 99 1.53 14.93 -0.74
N LEU A 100 1.06 13.84 -0.15
CA LEU A 100 0.72 13.75 1.27
C LEU A 100 1.95 14.00 2.16
N ALA A 101 3.09 13.40 1.80
CA ALA A 101 4.35 13.59 2.50
C ALA A 101 4.80 15.06 2.47
N ARG A 102 4.64 15.75 1.32
CA ARG A 102 4.92 17.19 1.20
C ARG A 102 4.01 18.04 2.08
N LEU A 103 2.71 17.72 2.14
CA LEU A 103 1.74 18.45 2.96
C LEU A 103 2.04 18.33 4.46
N LEU A 104 2.46 17.15 4.91
CA LEU A 104 2.81 16.94 6.32
C LEU A 104 4.10 17.66 6.70
N LYS A 105 5.12 17.61 5.83
CA LYS A 105 6.37 18.36 6.05
C LYS A 105 6.13 19.87 6.10
N LYS A 106 5.21 20.39 5.29
CA LYS A 106 4.80 21.81 5.32
C LYS A 106 4.09 22.21 6.62
N LYS A 107 3.36 21.29 7.24
CA LYS A 107 2.64 21.53 8.52
C LYS A 107 3.60 21.54 9.71
N GLU A 108 4.68 20.75 9.66
CA GLU A 108 5.75 20.75 10.66
C GLU A 108 6.64 21.99 10.60
N GLY A 109 6.91 22.53 9.40
CA GLY A 109 7.68 23.78 9.25
C GLY A 109 6.91 25.08 9.59
N ARG A 110 5.67 24.97 10.09
CA ARG A 110 4.80 26.10 10.46
C ARG A 110 4.40 26.11 11.95
N ALA A 111 4.81 25.11 12.72
CA ALA A 111 4.62 25.01 14.16
C ALA A 111 5.97 25.24 14.86
#